data_AF-A0A849RUF6-F1
#
_entry.id   AF-A0A849RUF6-F1
#
_cell.length_a   1.000
_cell.length_b   1.000
_cell.length_c   1.000
_cell.angle_alpha   90.00
_cell.angle_beta   90.00
_cell.angle_gamma   90.00
#
_symmetry.space_group_name_H-M   'P 1'
#
loop_
_entity.id
_entity.type
_entity.pdbx_description
1 polymer ?
#
loop_
_entity_poly.entity_id
_entity_poly.type
_entity_poly.pdbx_seq_one_letter_code
_entity_poly.pdbx_strand_id
1 'polypeptide(L)'
;MQPFSRTVGEDLSAEVVNPPSRQSMTSPVLESWLRLCSIEGVGDLTVLRLVRAWHSPDAVLRASRDELIQSGCSQQLADAIRRRPDSSTRRNLHRELKAIEREHVDVRSVLDQTYPARLRMIADPPPLLYITGTLTEQDELAVAIVGARRATAAGRAMTEELSRDLAGAGMTVVSGLARGVDAAA
;
A
#
# COMPACT_ATOMS: atom_id res chain seq x y z
N MET A 1 27.63 -63.07 8.50
CA MET A 1 28.26 -62.19 7.49
C MET A 1 27.86 -60.76 7.81
N GLN A 2 28.83 -59.96 8.25
CA GLN A 2 28.72 -58.52 8.57
C GLN A 2 28.67 -57.65 7.29
N PRO A 3 28.71 -56.29 7.36
CA PRO A 3 27.87 -55.33 8.09
C PRO A 3 27.46 -54.15 7.14
N PHE A 4 26.72 -53.13 7.59
CA PHE A 4 27.05 -51.75 7.19
C PHE A 4 26.54 -50.72 8.20
N SER A 5 27.47 -49.83 8.57
CA SER A 5 27.38 -48.77 9.58
C SER A 5 26.71 -47.49 9.06
N ARG A 6 26.24 -46.68 10.03
CA ARG A 6 26.18 -45.19 10.11
C ARG A 6 26.35 -44.40 8.80
N THR A 7 25.53 -43.35 8.60
CA THR A 7 25.97 -41.96 8.81
C THR A 7 24.76 -41.02 8.98
N VAL A 8 24.88 -40.12 9.95
CA VAL A 8 24.10 -38.90 10.14
C VAL A 8 24.64 -37.83 9.17
N GLY A 9 23.75 -37.13 8.47
CA GLY A 9 24.03 -35.89 7.74
C GLY A 9 22.67 -35.37 7.30
N GLU A 10 22.03 -34.47 8.05
CA GLU A 10 22.27 -33.03 7.95
C GLU A 10 22.58 -32.62 6.50
N ASP A 11 21.51 -32.37 5.74
CA ASP A 11 21.54 -31.29 4.76
C ASP A 11 20.20 -30.57 4.83
N LEU A 12 20.10 -29.70 5.84
CA LEU A 12 19.15 -28.60 5.91
C LEU A 12 19.65 -27.51 4.95
N SER A 13 19.62 -27.78 3.65
CA SER A 13 19.62 -26.71 2.67
C SER A 13 18.20 -26.17 2.61
N ALA A 14 17.87 -25.34 3.61
CA ALA A 14 16.77 -24.40 3.49
C ALA A 14 17.02 -23.60 2.22
N GLU A 15 16.26 -23.89 1.16
CA GLU A 15 16.13 -23.00 0.03
C GLU A 15 15.76 -21.64 0.62
N VAL A 16 16.71 -20.71 0.51
CA VAL A 16 16.47 -19.30 0.70
C VAL A 16 15.44 -18.93 -0.36
N VAL A 17 14.17 -19.04 -0.01
CA VAL A 17 13.06 -18.50 -0.78
C VAL A 17 13.35 -17.02 -0.88
N ASN A 18 13.88 -16.63 -2.03
CA ASN A 18 14.22 -15.25 -2.34
C ASN A 18 12.88 -14.50 -2.30
N PRO A 19 12.68 -13.51 -1.40
CA PRO A 19 11.41 -12.82 -1.29
C PRO A 19 11.08 -12.15 -2.63
N PRO A 20 9.79 -12.09 -3.02
CA PRO A 20 9.41 -11.43 -4.27
C PRO A 20 9.99 -10.02 -4.27
N SER A 21 10.74 -9.72 -5.34
CA SER A 21 11.50 -8.49 -5.53
C SER A 21 10.68 -7.26 -5.11
N ARG A 22 11.23 -6.44 -4.20
CA ARG A 22 10.69 -5.13 -3.84
C ARG A 22 10.67 -4.22 -5.07
N GLN A 23 9.65 -4.32 -5.90
CA GLN A 23 9.45 -3.40 -7.03
C GLN A 23 8.90 -2.07 -6.52
N SER A 24 9.69 -1.35 -5.73
CA SER A 24 9.28 -0.03 -5.26
C SER A 24 9.21 0.95 -6.43
N MET A 25 8.20 1.82 -6.42
CA MET A 25 8.02 2.81 -7.47
C MET A 25 9.22 3.76 -7.57
N THR A 26 9.67 4.05 -8.80
CA THR A 26 10.79 4.98 -9.01
C THR A 26 10.46 6.39 -8.53
N SER A 27 11.47 7.10 -8.02
CA SER A 27 11.31 8.46 -7.44
C SER A 27 10.58 9.47 -8.36
N PRO A 28 10.84 9.56 -9.68
CA PRO A 28 10.12 10.51 -10.54
C PRO A 28 8.63 10.18 -10.74
N VAL A 29 8.30 8.90 -10.82
CA VAL A 29 6.90 8.45 -10.97
C VAL A 29 6.15 8.68 -9.64
N LEU A 30 6.80 8.38 -8.52
CA LEU A 30 6.27 8.67 -7.18
C LEU A 30 6.02 10.17 -6.99
N GLU A 31 6.98 11.04 -7.35
CA GLU A 31 6.80 12.50 -7.26
C GLU A 31 5.58 12.96 -8.08
N SER A 32 5.35 12.36 -9.25
CA SER A 32 4.20 12.69 -10.09
C SER A 32 2.88 12.30 -9.44
N TRP A 33 2.80 11.12 -8.81
CA TRP A 33 1.64 10.72 -8.03
C TRP A 33 1.40 11.64 -6.84
N LEU A 34 2.43 11.88 -6.02
CA LEU A 34 2.33 12.75 -4.84
C LEU A 34 1.89 14.16 -5.24
N ARG A 35 2.43 14.68 -6.35
CA ARG A 35 2.02 15.98 -6.88
C ARG A 35 0.54 16.00 -7.25
N LEU A 36 0.04 14.99 -7.97
CA LEU A 36 -1.39 14.91 -8.32
C LEU A 36 -2.29 14.83 -7.09
N CYS A 37 -1.95 13.98 -6.12
CA CYS A 37 -2.70 13.85 -4.87
C CYS A 37 -2.64 15.12 -4.00
N SER A 38 -1.63 15.97 -4.18
CA SER A 38 -1.49 17.25 -3.46
C SER A 38 -2.29 18.41 -4.06
N ILE A 39 -2.95 18.23 -5.21
CA ILE A 39 -3.72 19.30 -5.85
C ILE A 39 -5.02 19.51 -5.07
N GLU A 40 -5.17 20.71 -4.50
CA GLU A 40 -6.37 21.11 -3.78
C GLU A 40 -7.63 20.95 -4.65
N GLY A 41 -8.65 20.30 -4.08
CA GLY A 41 -9.92 20.01 -4.76
C GLY A 41 -9.89 18.77 -5.66
N VAL A 42 -8.76 18.07 -5.78
CA VAL A 42 -8.64 16.82 -6.55
C VAL A 42 -8.59 15.64 -5.58
N GLY A 43 -9.73 14.95 -5.43
CA GLY A 43 -9.81 13.73 -4.64
C GLY A 43 -9.25 12.50 -5.36
N ASP A 44 -9.01 11.44 -4.59
CA ASP A 44 -8.41 10.18 -5.04
C ASP A 44 -9.10 9.59 -6.27
N LEU A 45 -10.43 9.46 -6.27
CA LEU A 45 -11.20 9.02 -7.44
C LEU A 45 -10.91 9.82 -8.72
N THR A 46 -10.69 11.13 -8.59
CA THR A 46 -10.37 11.98 -9.74
C THR A 46 -8.96 11.70 -10.23
N VAL A 47 -7.98 11.61 -9.32
CA VAL A 47 -6.61 11.22 -9.65
C VAL A 47 -6.61 9.88 -10.37
N LEU A 48 -7.31 8.88 -9.82
CA LEU A 48 -7.38 7.55 -10.40
C LEU A 48 -8.00 7.54 -11.80
N ARG A 49 -9.11 8.26 -11.99
CA ARG A 49 -9.75 8.37 -13.31
C ARG A 49 -8.78 8.96 -14.34
N LEU A 50 -8.06 10.01 -13.97
CA LEU A 50 -7.10 10.66 -14.85
C LEU A 50 -5.93 9.72 -15.17
N VAL A 51 -5.30 9.17 -14.14
CA VAL A 51 -4.12 8.31 -14.35
C VAL A 51 -4.48 7.04 -15.10
N ARG A 52 -5.69 6.49 -14.93
CA ARG A 52 -6.18 5.37 -15.76
C ARG A 52 -6.40 5.77 -17.22
N ALA A 53 -7.00 6.93 -17.48
CA ALA A 53 -7.23 7.40 -18.86
C ALA A 53 -5.91 7.72 -19.59
N TRP A 54 -4.93 8.24 -18.86
CA TRP A 54 -3.64 8.68 -19.41
C TRP A 54 -2.50 7.68 -19.21
N HIS A 55 -2.77 6.55 -18.53
CA HIS A 55 -1.84 5.47 -18.18
C HIS A 55 -0.60 5.89 -17.38
N SER A 56 -0.46 7.15 -17.00
CA SER A 56 0.71 7.68 -16.28
C SER A 56 0.38 8.99 -15.55
N PRO A 57 0.81 9.16 -14.29
CA PRO A 57 0.66 10.43 -13.58
C PRO A 57 1.49 11.56 -14.22
N ASP A 58 2.68 11.25 -14.75
CA ASP A 58 3.53 12.23 -15.44
C ASP A 58 2.85 12.72 -16.74
N ALA A 59 2.16 11.83 -17.47
CA ALA A 59 1.40 12.20 -18.65
C ALA A 59 0.26 13.19 -18.32
N VAL A 60 -0.48 12.96 -17.23
CA VAL A 60 -1.52 13.90 -16.76
C VAL A 60 -0.93 15.27 -16.44
N LEU A 61 0.22 15.31 -15.75
CA LEU A 61 0.89 16.56 -15.38
C LEU A 61 1.48 17.32 -16.58
N ARG A 62 1.84 16.60 -17.66
CA ARG A 62 2.36 17.19 -18.90
C ARG A 62 1.29 17.64 -19.87
N ALA A 63 0.12 16.98 -19.87
CA ALA A 63 -1.02 17.30 -20.71
C ALA A 63 -1.36 18.79 -20.63
N SER A 64 -1.62 19.40 -21.78
CA SER A 64 -2.06 20.78 -21.88
C SER A 64 -3.46 20.96 -21.27
N ARG A 65 -3.79 22.22 -20.95
CA ARG A 65 -5.12 22.56 -20.42
C ARG A 65 -6.24 22.07 -21.35
N ASP A 66 -6.07 22.26 -22.65
CA ASP A 66 -7.08 21.92 -23.64
C ASP A 66 -7.26 20.42 -23.78
N GLU A 67 -6.17 19.65 -23.77
CA GLU A 67 -6.24 18.18 -23.78
C GLU A 67 -6.93 17.63 -22.53
N LEU A 68 -6.66 18.21 -21.34
CA LEU A 68 -7.34 17.82 -20.11
C LEU A 68 -8.86 18.08 -20.21
N ILE A 69 -9.28 19.24 -20.72
CA ILE A 69 -10.69 19.56 -20.93
C ILE A 69 -11.33 18.61 -21.95
N GLN A 70 -10.66 18.33 -23.06
CA GLN A 70 -11.13 17.38 -24.08
C GLN A 70 -11.27 15.95 -23.52
N SER A 71 -10.45 15.57 -22.54
CA SER A 71 -10.56 14.30 -21.82
C SER A 71 -11.71 14.25 -20.80
N GLY A 72 -12.50 15.33 -20.66
CA GLY A 72 -13.65 15.41 -19.78
C GLY A 72 -13.39 16.07 -18.42
N CYS A 73 -12.24 16.74 -18.24
CA CYS A 73 -12.00 17.57 -17.05
C CYS A 73 -12.84 18.85 -17.11
N SER A 74 -13.28 19.34 -15.95
CA SER A 74 -13.77 20.70 -15.84
C SER A 74 -12.62 21.70 -16.07
N GLN A 75 -12.96 22.93 -16.47
CA GLN A 75 -11.97 23.99 -16.63
C GLN A 75 -11.18 24.23 -15.33
N GLN A 76 -11.88 24.26 -14.20
CA GLN A 76 -11.28 24.43 -12.87
C GLN A 76 -10.27 23.32 -12.55
N LEU A 77 -10.58 22.06 -12.87
CA LEU A 77 -9.67 20.93 -12.65
C LEU A 77 -8.44 21.02 -13.56
N ALA A 78 -8.64 21.32 -14.84
CA ALA A 78 -7.54 21.50 -15.78
C ALA A 78 -6.60 22.64 -15.34
N ASP A 79 -7.16 23.77 -14.91
CA ASP A 79 -6.41 24.90 -14.35
C ASP A 79 -5.65 24.51 -13.07
N ALA A 80 -6.28 23.73 -12.18
CA ALA A 80 -5.66 23.25 -10.96
C ALA A 80 -4.46 22.31 -11.23
N ILE A 81 -4.57 21.40 -12.21
CA ILE A 81 -3.48 20.49 -12.61
C ILE A 81 -2.32 21.25 -13.25
N ARG A 82 -2.62 22.24 -14.09
CA ARG A 82 -1.59 23.05 -14.78
C ARG A 82 -0.88 24.04 -13.87
N ARG A 83 -1.54 24.46 -12.79
CA ARG A 83 -0.96 25.38 -11.81
C ARG A 83 0.31 24.78 -11.20
N ARG A 84 1.35 25.63 -11.11
CA ARG A 84 2.60 25.24 -10.46
C ARG A 84 2.35 25.07 -8.94
N PRO A 85 2.85 24.00 -8.30
CA PRO A 85 2.78 23.87 -6.85
C PRO A 85 3.39 25.10 -6.18
N ASP A 86 2.74 25.62 -5.16
CA ASP A 86 3.29 26.71 -4.38
C ASP A 86 4.50 26.24 -3.55
N SER A 87 5.14 27.20 -2.87
CA SER A 87 6.35 26.90 -2.09
C SER A 87 6.10 25.93 -0.93
N SER A 88 4.91 25.91 -0.35
CA SER A 88 4.53 25.05 0.75
C SER A 88 4.28 23.62 0.28
N THR A 89 3.51 23.44 -0.80
CA THR A 89 3.27 22.13 -1.42
C THR A 89 4.58 21.50 -1.85
N ARG A 90 5.45 22.26 -2.53
CA ARG A 90 6.77 21.77 -2.93
C ARG A 90 7.64 21.35 -1.75
N ARG A 91 7.60 22.08 -0.63
CA ARG A 91 8.30 21.67 0.61
C ARG A 91 7.70 20.41 1.21
N ASN A 92 6.39 20.22 1.16
CA ASN A 92 5.71 19.03 1.67
C ASN A 92 6.09 17.80 0.85
N LEU A 93 5.98 17.87 -0.48
CA LEU A 93 6.39 16.81 -1.40
C LEU A 93 7.84 16.38 -1.17
N HIS A 94 8.75 17.36 -1.06
CA HIS A 94 10.17 17.07 -0.79
C HIS A 94 10.41 16.40 0.57
N ARG A 95 9.66 16.80 1.60
CA ARG A 95 9.75 16.16 2.92
C ARG A 95 9.23 14.73 2.90
N GLU A 96 8.13 14.50 2.20
CA GLU A 96 7.51 13.19 2.07
C GLU A 96 8.42 12.21 1.31
N LEU A 97 8.95 12.61 0.15
CA LEU A 97 9.92 11.81 -0.61
C LEU A 97 11.14 11.44 0.23
N LYS A 98 11.68 12.40 0.99
CA LYS A 98 12.81 12.14 1.90
C LYS A 98 12.44 11.21 3.05
N ALA A 99 11.23 11.30 3.59
CA ALA A 99 10.78 10.42 4.66
C ALA A 99 10.64 8.98 4.16
N ILE A 100 10.04 8.80 2.99
CA ILE A 100 9.89 7.50 2.32
C ILE A 100 11.26 6.84 2.12
N GLU A 101 12.23 7.60 1.58
CA GLU A 101 13.60 7.13 1.36
C GLU A 101 14.31 6.78 2.68
N ARG A 102 14.27 7.70 3.66
CA ARG A 102 14.95 7.52 4.96
C ARG A 102 14.41 6.32 5.73
N GLU A 103 13.10 6.13 5.72
CA GLU A 103 12.41 5.11 6.51
C GLU A 103 12.24 3.79 5.74
N HIS A 104 12.76 3.73 4.50
CA HIS A 104 12.67 2.56 3.62
C HIS A 104 11.21 2.08 3.45
N VAL A 105 10.29 3.05 3.35
CA VAL A 105 8.87 2.78 3.12
C VAL A 105 8.69 2.36 1.67
N ASP A 106 8.08 1.21 1.47
CA ASP A 106 7.72 0.75 0.14
C ASP A 106 6.39 1.41 -0.27
N VAL A 107 6.35 2.02 -1.46
CA VAL A 107 5.15 2.70 -1.95
C VAL A 107 4.67 2.03 -3.22
N ARG A 108 3.41 1.59 -3.20
CA ARG A 108 2.75 0.92 -4.33
C ARG A 108 1.60 1.74 -4.86
N SER A 109 1.53 1.88 -6.17
CA SER A 109 0.39 2.52 -6.82
C SER A 109 -0.74 1.52 -7.03
N VAL A 110 -1.98 2.01 -7.15
CA VAL A 110 -3.13 1.16 -7.50
C VAL A 110 -2.95 0.40 -8.83
N LEU A 111 -2.05 0.87 -9.69
CA LEU A 111 -1.73 0.27 -10.98
C LEU A 111 -0.71 -0.88 -10.87
N ASP A 112 -0.01 -0.99 -9.74
CA ASP A 112 0.99 -2.04 -9.54
C ASP A 112 0.30 -3.39 -9.39
N GLN A 113 0.86 -4.43 -10.00
CA GLN A 113 0.29 -5.79 -9.89
C GLN A 113 0.30 -6.31 -8.45
N THR A 114 1.31 -5.91 -7.67
CA THR A 114 1.49 -6.27 -6.26
C THR A 114 0.60 -5.47 -5.30
N TYR A 115 -0.21 -4.54 -5.81
CA TYR A 115 -1.17 -3.82 -4.97
C TYR A 115 -2.32 -4.78 -4.58
N PRO A 116 -2.71 -4.87 -3.29
CA PRO A 116 -3.68 -5.87 -2.82
C PRO A 116 -4.99 -5.84 -3.60
N ALA A 117 -5.40 -6.99 -4.13
CA ALA A 117 -6.53 -7.05 -5.05
C ALA A 117 -7.84 -6.61 -4.39
N ARG A 118 -8.06 -7.03 -3.14
CA ARG A 118 -9.26 -6.64 -2.36
C ARG A 118 -9.31 -5.14 -2.08
N LEU A 119 -8.17 -4.53 -1.77
CA LEU A 119 -8.09 -3.08 -1.56
C LEU A 119 -8.33 -2.31 -2.86
N ARG A 120 -7.93 -2.86 -4.03
CA ARG A 120 -8.18 -2.25 -5.34
C ARG A 120 -9.67 -2.18 -5.70
N MET A 121 -10.47 -3.10 -5.14
CA MET A 121 -11.90 -3.26 -5.47
C MET A 121 -12.84 -2.42 -4.62
N ILE A 122 -12.36 -1.72 -3.58
CA ILE A 122 -13.23 -0.85 -2.78
C ILE A 122 -13.70 0.36 -3.61
N ALA A 123 -14.75 1.04 -3.16
CA ALA A 123 -15.36 2.15 -3.90
C ALA A 123 -14.39 3.32 -4.16
N ASP A 124 -13.51 3.62 -3.19
CA ASP A 124 -12.50 4.68 -3.26
C ASP A 124 -11.13 4.10 -2.86
N PRO A 125 -10.47 3.36 -3.76
CA PRO A 125 -9.19 2.73 -3.45
C PRO A 125 -8.10 3.81 -3.38
N PRO A 126 -7.20 3.78 -2.39
CA PRO A 126 -6.16 4.79 -2.30
C PRO A 126 -5.22 4.73 -3.52
N PRO A 127 -4.83 5.87 -4.12
CA PRO A 127 -3.92 5.87 -5.26
C PRO A 127 -2.55 5.29 -4.96
N LEU A 128 -2.07 5.52 -3.73
CA LEU A 128 -0.80 5.05 -3.20
C LEU A 128 -1.02 4.32 -1.88
N LEU A 129 -0.39 3.16 -1.74
CA LEU A 129 -0.30 2.38 -0.52
C LEU A 129 1.14 2.43 0.00
N TYR A 130 1.32 2.87 1.24
CA TYR A 130 2.60 2.98 1.92
C TYR A 130 2.77 1.78 2.86
N ILE A 131 3.88 1.08 2.74
CA ILE A 131 4.11 -0.21 3.38
C ILE A 131 5.43 -0.15 4.14
N THR A 132 5.35 -0.36 5.46
CA THR A 132 6.50 -0.68 6.29
C THR A 132 6.43 -2.16 6.65
N GLY A 133 7.45 -2.93 6.26
CA GLY A 133 7.45 -4.39 6.40
C GLY A 133 7.39 -5.10 5.05
N THR A 134 6.60 -6.16 4.94
CA THR A 134 6.46 -6.96 3.71
C THR A 134 5.03 -7.45 3.59
N LEU A 135 4.45 -7.30 2.40
CA LEU A 135 3.22 -7.97 2.01
C LEU A 135 3.58 -9.21 1.19
N THR A 136 2.92 -10.30 1.49
CA THR A 136 3.12 -11.62 0.90
C THR A 136 1.82 -12.10 0.24
N GLU A 137 1.90 -13.13 -0.58
CA GLU A 137 0.71 -13.70 -1.23
C GLU A 137 -0.28 -14.29 -0.22
N GLN A 138 0.24 -14.75 0.94
CA GLN A 138 -0.58 -15.25 2.05
C GLN A 138 -1.52 -14.18 2.61
N ASP A 139 -1.13 -12.90 2.51
CA ASP A 139 -1.92 -11.77 3.02
C ASP A 139 -3.20 -11.50 2.20
N GLU A 140 -3.38 -12.14 1.04
CA GLU A 140 -4.67 -12.13 0.33
C GLU A 140 -5.75 -12.92 1.10
N LEU A 141 -5.36 -13.92 1.90
CA LEU A 141 -6.25 -14.63 2.82
C LEU A 141 -6.28 -13.91 4.18
N ALA A 142 -7.00 -12.79 4.22
CA ALA A 142 -7.08 -11.95 5.41
C ALA A 142 -8.47 -11.89 6.05
N VAL A 143 -8.50 -11.71 7.38
CA VAL A 143 -9.69 -11.43 8.18
C VAL A 143 -9.48 -10.14 8.96
N ALA A 144 -10.44 -9.22 8.85
CA ALA A 144 -10.43 -8.01 9.65
C ALA A 144 -11.02 -8.28 11.04
N ILE A 145 -10.28 -7.94 12.10
CA ILE A 145 -10.78 -7.96 13.48
C ILE A 145 -10.85 -6.52 13.98
N VAL A 146 -12.06 -6.09 14.32
CA VAL A 146 -12.37 -4.74 14.79
C VAL A 146 -13.28 -4.79 15.99
N GLY A 147 -13.19 -3.80 16.88
CA GLY A 147 -14.13 -3.71 17.99
C GLY A 147 -13.95 -2.50 18.90
N ALA A 148 -14.40 -2.65 20.14
CA ALA A 148 -14.47 -1.54 21.08
C ALA A 148 -13.10 -1.02 21.50
N ARG A 149 -12.92 0.31 21.47
CA ARG A 149 -11.70 0.98 21.98
C ARG A 149 -11.48 0.82 23.49
N ARG A 150 -12.55 0.49 24.22
CA ARG A 150 -12.55 0.19 25.66
C ARG A 150 -13.10 -1.23 25.87
N ALA A 151 -12.40 -2.21 25.33
CA ALA A 151 -12.73 -3.62 25.52
C ALA A 151 -12.66 -4.03 27.01
N THR A 152 -13.53 -4.96 27.42
CA THR A 152 -13.42 -5.61 28.72
C THR A 152 -12.24 -6.57 28.73
N ALA A 153 -11.83 -7.07 29.91
CA ALA A 153 -10.79 -8.09 30.00
C ALA A 153 -11.19 -9.37 29.24
N ALA A 154 -12.44 -9.81 29.39
CA ALA A 154 -12.98 -10.97 28.67
C ALA A 154 -12.98 -10.74 27.15
N GLY A 155 -13.36 -9.54 26.68
CA GLY A 155 -13.36 -9.21 25.26
C GLY A 155 -11.95 -9.25 24.65
N ARG A 156 -10.93 -8.76 25.37
CA ARG A 156 -9.53 -8.88 24.92
C ARG A 156 -9.07 -10.33 24.86
N ALA A 157 -9.30 -11.11 25.93
CA ALA A 157 -8.91 -12.51 25.97
C ALA A 157 -9.51 -13.32 24.81
N MET A 158 -10.80 -13.12 24.52
CA MET A 158 -11.47 -13.77 23.39
C MET A 158 -10.91 -13.30 22.03
N THR A 159 -10.54 -12.02 21.91
CA THR A 159 -9.92 -11.49 20.69
C THR A 159 -8.54 -12.12 20.47
N GLU A 160 -7.72 -12.22 21.53
CA GLU A 160 -6.39 -12.85 21.47
C GLU A 160 -6.47 -14.33 21.08
N GLU A 161 -7.43 -15.08 21.66
CA GLU A 161 -7.66 -16.49 21.34
C GLU A 161 -8.08 -16.66 19.88
N LEU A 162 -9.10 -15.92 19.43
CA LEU A 162 -9.58 -15.98 18.05
C LEU A 162 -8.48 -15.61 17.04
N SER A 163 -7.71 -14.57 17.32
CA SER A 163 -6.65 -14.09 16.42
C SER A 163 -5.52 -15.11 16.30
N ARG A 164 -5.16 -15.76 17.41
CA ARG A 164 -4.19 -16.86 17.43
C ARG A 164 -4.67 -18.04 16.60
N ASP A 165 -5.92 -18.43 16.74
CA ASP A 165 -6.48 -19.57 16.01
C ASP A 165 -6.53 -19.30 14.50
N LEU A 166 -6.94 -18.09 14.10
CA LEU A 166 -6.96 -17.67 12.69
C LEU A 166 -5.55 -17.61 12.09
N ALA A 167 -4.59 -17.03 12.81
CA ALA A 167 -3.20 -16.99 12.38
C ALA A 167 -2.59 -18.41 12.31
N GLY A 168 -2.90 -19.27 13.28
CA GLY A 168 -2.51 -20.67 13.29
C GLY A 168 -3.09 -21.47 12.12
N ALA A 169 -4.25 -21.07 11.60
CA ALA A 169 -4.85 -21.61 10.38
C ALA A 169 -4.29 -20.98 9.09
N GLY A 170 -3.32 -20.07 9.18
CA GLY A 170 -2.67 -19.44 8.03
C GLY A 170 -3.39 -18.23 7.46
N MET A 171 -4.32 -17.61 8.21
CA MET A 171 -5.00 -16.38 7.81
C MET A 171 -4.28 -15.14 8.38
N THR A 172 -4.14 -14.09 7.57
CA THR A 172 -3.63 -12.81 8.05
C THR A 172 -4.71 -12.06 8.84
N VAL A 173 -4.42 -11.66 10.08
CA VAL A 173 -5.29 -10.78 10.87
C VAL A 173 -4.98 -9.33 10.53
N VAL A 174 -6.00 -8.58 10.11
CA VAL A 174 -5.89 -7.15 9.79
C VAL A 174 -6.66 -6.33 10.82
N SER A 175 -6.03 -5.30 11.38
CA SER A 175 -6.67 -4.40 12.35
C SER A 175 -6.19 -2.95 12.23
N GLY A 176 -6.81 -2.04 12.97
CA GLY A 176 -6.61 -0.59 12.88
C GLY A 176 -5.57 -0.01 13.85
N LEU A 177 -4.85 -0.86 14.60
CA LEU A 177 -3.87 -0.47 15.62
C LEU A 177 -4.44 0.45 16.74
N ALA A 178 -5.76 0.47 16.90
CA ALA A 178 -6.40 1.22 17.98
C ALA A 178 -6.23 0.50 19.32
N ARG A 179 -6.45 1.23 20.43
CA ARG A 179 -6.56 0.58 21.76
C ARG A 179 -7.76 -0.37 21.78
N GLY A 180 -7.76 -1.35 22.69
CA GLY A 180 -8.89 -2.24 22.91
C GLY A 180 -8.79 -3.49 22.05
N VAL A 181 -9.83 -3.79 21.27
CA VAL A 181 -9.87 -4.99 20.42
C VAL A 181 -8.75 -4.98 19.38
N ASP A 182 -8.52 -3.87 18.67
CA ASP A 182 -7.51 -3.80 17.62
C ASP A 182 -6.07 -4.06 18.11
N ALA A 183 -5.76 -3.76 19.38
CA ALA A 183 -4.45 -4.03 19.96
C ALA A 183 -4.33 -5.45 20.53
N ALA A 184 -5.45 -6.14 20.73
CA ALA A 184 -5.51 -7.51 21.22
C ALA A 184 -5.59 -8.54 20.07
N ALA A 185 -5.98 -8.07 18.88
CA ALA A 185 -5.94 -8.83 17.64
C ALA A 185 -4.50 -8.96 17.13
#